data_AF-A0A3D4W2N9-F1
#
_entry.id   AF-A0A3D4W2N9-F1
#
_cell.length_a   1.000
_cell.length_b   1.000
_cell.length_c   1.000
_cell.angle_alpha   90.00
_cell.angle_beta   90.00
_cell.angle_gamma   90.00
#
_symmetry.space_group_name_H-M   'P 1'
#
loop_
_entity.id
_entity.type
_entity.pdbx_description
1 polymer ?
#
loop_
_entity_poly.entity_id
_entity_poly.type
_entity_poly.pdbx_seq_one_letter_code
_entity_poly.pdbx_strand_id
1 'polypeptide(L)'
;LENVTLDAEGHIDFADKSVTENTRVSYPINHIQNIVRPISSAPAAKNVIFLSADAFGVLPPVSILTPEQTQYYFLSGFTAKLAGTERGITEPTPTFSACFGQAFLELHP
;
A
#
# COMPACT_ATOMS: atom_id res chain seq x y z
N LEU A 1 -0.14 7.37 -17.33
CA LEU A 1 0.98 6.49 -16.93
C LEU A 1 2.14 7.39 -16.54
N GLU A 2 2.87 7.04 -15.49
CA GLU A 2 3.96 7.84 -14.92
C GLU A 2 5.17 6.91 -14.69
N ASN A 3 6.34 7.35 -15.17
CA ASN A 3 7.64 6.66 -15.06
C ASN A 3 7.70 5.24 -15.64
N VAL A 4 6.78 4.87 -16.54
CA VAL A 4 6.89 3.62 -17.31
C VAL A 4 7.83 3.79 -18.50
N THR A 5 8.53 2.72 -18.87
CA THR A 5 9.41 2.72 -20.05
C THR A 5 8.59 2.47 -21.30
N LEU A 6 8.85 3.26 -22.35
CA LEU A 6 8.26 3.07 -23.67
C LEU A 6 9.35 2.85 -24.70
N ASP A 7 9.10 1.95 -25.66
CA ASP A 7 9.92 1.83 -26.87
C ASP A 7 9.55 2.91 -27.91
N ALA A 8 10.26 2.91 -29.04
CA ALA A 8 10.05 3.90 -30.10
C ALA A 8 8.69 3.75 -30.80
N GLU A 9 8.09 2.56 -30.73
CA GLU A 9 6.80 2.19 -31.29
C GLU A 9 5.64 2.47 -30.33
N GLY A 10 5.93 2.84 -29.08
CA GLY A 10 4.96 3.16 -28.03
C GLY A 10 4.48 1.96 -27.20
N HIS A 11 5.12 0.80 -27.31
CA HIS A 11 4.87 -0.30 -26.38
C HIS A 11 5.46 0.01 -25.01
N ILE A 12 4.71 -0.37 -23.99
CA ILE A 12 5.08 -0.14 -22.60
C ILE A 12 5.74 -1.40 -22.05
N ASP A 13 6.93 -1.25 -21.47
CA ASP A 13 7.54 -2.27 -20.65
C ASP A 13 7.21 -2.01 -19.17
N PHE A 14 6.26 -2.79 -18.63
CA PHE A 14 5.87 -2.72 -17.23
C PHE A 14 6.85 -3.43 -16.29
N ALA A 15 7.80 -4.21 -16.81
CA ALA A 15 8.81 -4.92 -16.02
C ALA A 15 10.09 -4.09 -15.86
N ASP A 16 10.30 -3.06 -16.68
CA ASP A 16 11.44 -2.18 -16.53
C ASP A 16 11.35 -1.36 -15.24
N LYS A 17 12.42 -1.46 -14.45
CA LYS A 17 12.62 -0.80 -13.17
C LYS A 17 13.96 -0.05 -13.08
N SER A 18 14.61 0.14 -14.21
CA SER A 18 15.93 0.77 -14.32
C SER A 18 15.97 2.18 -13.71
N VAL A 19 14.89 2.95 -13.86
CA VAL A 19 14.74 4.29 -13.29
C VAL A 19 14.12 4.24 -11.89
N THR A 20 13.04 3.48 -11.73
CA THR A 20 12.30 3.36 -10.46
C THR A 20 11.42 2.11 -10.45
N GLU A 21 11.28 1.47 -9.29
CA GLU A 21 10.28 0.41 -9.08
C GLU A 21 8.87 0.98 -8.77
N ASN A 22 8.76 2.30 -8.55
CA ASN A 22 7.50 2.97 -8.21
C ASN A 22 6.84 3.60 -9.45
N THR A 23 6.64 2.80 -10.49
CA THR A 23 5.86 3.22 -11.67
C THR A 23 4.37 3.33 -11.32
N ARG A 24 3.64 4.27 -11.93
CA ARG A 24 2.27 4.62 -11.51
C ARG A 24 1.32 4.81 -12.69
N VAL A 25 0.04 4.63 -12.40
CA VAL A 25 -1.06 4.99 -13.30
C VAL A 25 -2.18 5.62 -12.48
N SER A 26 -2.67 6.77 -12.93
CA SER A 26 -3.88 7.41 -12.41
C SER A 26 -4.97 7.34 -13.46
N TYR A 27 -6.19 7.06 -13.02
CA TYR A 27 -7.38 7.02 -13.87
C TYR A 27 -8.63 7.32 -13.03
N PRO A 28 -9.69 7.88 -13.65
CA PRO A 28 -10.97 8.01 -12.97
C PRO A 28 -11.53 6.64 -12.57
N ILE A 29 -12.15 6.54 -11.38
CA ILE A 29 -12.64 5.26 -10.82
C ILE A 29 -13.58 4.49 -11.77
N ASN A 30 -14.28 5.22 -12.67
CA ASN A 30 -15.20 4.62 -13.65
C ASN A 30 -14.52 3.79 -14.74
N HIS A 31 -13.19 3.79 -14.85
CA HIS A 31 -12.43 2.85 -15.70
C HIS A 31 -12.55 1.40 -15.20
N ILE A 32 -12.90 1.19 -13.93
CA ILE A 32 -13.19 -0.13 -13.37
C ILE A 32 -14.70 -0.41 -13.46
N GLN A 33 -15.05 -1.57 -14.00
CA GLN A 33 -16.46 -1.97 -14.20
C GLN A 33 -17.17 -2.23 -12.88
N ASN A 34 -16.59 -3.09 -12.03
CA ASN A 34 -17.18 -3.52 -10.77
C ASN A 34 -16.87 -2.54 -9.63
N ILE A 35 -17.65 -1.46 -9.55
CA ILE A 35 -17.54 -0.44 -8.51
C ILE A 35 -18.91 -0.07 -7.94
N VAL A 36 -18.93 0.49 -6.74
CA VAL A 36 -20.15 1.09 -6.17
C VAL A 36 -20.49 2.37 -6.92
N ARG A 37 -21.78 2.54 -7.24
CA ARG A 37 -22.33 3.68 -7.99
C ARG A 37 -23.69 4.08 -7.40
N PRO A 38 -24.14 5.34 -7.56
CA PRO A 38 -23.47 6.47 -8.22
C PRO A 38 -22.40 7.14 -7.36
N ILE A 39 -22.41 6.90 -6.05
CA ILE A 39 -21.48 7.48 -5.08
C ILE A 39 -20.64 6.35 -4.49
N SER A 40 -19.32 6.55 -4.39
CA SER A 40 -18.40 5.61 -3.74
C SER A 40 -18.56 5.64 -2.22
N SER A 41 -19.63 5.00 -1.72
CA SER A 41 -19.94 4.88 -0.29
C SER A 41 -20.66 3.57 -0.01
N ALA A 42 -20.51 3.03 1.20
CA ALA A 42 -21.09 1.75 1.60
C ALA A 42 -21.46 1.78 3.10
N PRO A 43 -22.24 0.80 3.61
CA PRO A 43 -22.50 0.65 5.03
C PRO A 43 -21.23 0.46 5.87
N ALA A 44 -21.37 0.53 7.19
CA ALA A 44 -20.28 0.30 8.12
C ALA A 44 -19.55 -1.03 7.86
N ALA A 45 -18.21 -0.99 7.92
CA ALA A 45 -17.37 -2.14 7.71
C ALA A 45 -17.64 -3.23 8.76
N LYS A 46 -17.82 -4.46 8.29
CA LYS A 46 -17.96 -5.64 9.17
C LYS A 46 -16.63 -6.36 9.44
N ASN A 47 -15.63 -6.10 8.60
CA ASN A 47 -14.30 -6.67 8.68
C ASN A 47 -13.28 -5.55 8.50
N VAL A 48 -12.20 -5.60 9.29
CA VAL A 48 -11.05 -4.70 9.19
C VAL A 48 -9.83 -5.57 8.95
N ILE A 49 -9.03 -5.22 7.94
CA ILE A 49 -7.84 -5.99 7.54
C ILE A 49 -6.63 -5.06 7.67
N PHE A 50 -5.61 -5.49 8.40
CA PHE A 50 -4.31 -4.83 8.44
C PHE A 50 -3.35 -5.58 7.51
N LEU A 51 -2.79 -4.87 6.53
CA LEU A 51 -1.81 -5.42 5.60
C LEU A 51 -0.40 -5.07 6.08
N SER A 52 0.41 -6.08 6.34
CA SER A 52 1.80 -5.94 6.76
C SER A 52 2.71 -6.64 5.76
N ALA A 53 3.63 -5.88 5.16
CA ALA A 53 4.70 -6.45 4.36
C ALA A 53 5.85 -6.84 5.29
N ASP A 54 5.76 -8.03 5.90
CA ASP A 54 6.79 -8.50 6.82
C ASP A 54 8.01 -9.06 6.07
N ALA A 55 9.07 -8.25 6.00
CA ALA A 55 10.34 -8.66 5.40
C ALA A 55 11.14 -9.66 6.26
N PHE A 56 10.78 -9.86 7.54
CA PHE A 56 11.42 -10.85 8.40
C PHE A 56 10.83 -12.26 8.25
N GLY A 57 9.62 -12.37 7.66
CA GLY A 57 8.94 -13.66 7.47
C GLY A 57 8.52 -14.35 8.76
N VAL A 58 8.21 -13.57 9.80
CA VAL A 58 7.82 -14.05 11.14
C VAL A 58 6.31 -14.09 11.30
N LEU A 59 5.59 -13.10 10.75
CA LEU A 59 4.14 -13.06 10.84
C LEU A 59 3.52 -14.20 10.02
N PRO A 60 2.49 -14.89 10.55
CA PRO A 60 1.75 -15.87 9.77
C PRO A 60 1.02 -15.18 8.60
N PRO A 61 0.64 -15.91 7.54
CA PRO A 61 -0.09 -15.33 6.41
C PRO A 61 -1.40 -14.64 6.80
N VAL A 62 -2.07 -15.12 7.86
CA VAL A 62 -3.29 -14.53 8.41
C VAL A 62 -3.39 -14.80 9.91
N SER A 63 -3.83 -13.79 10.66
CA SER A 63 -4.15 -13.87 12.08
C SER A 63 -5.53 -13.25 12.34
N ILE A 64 -6.33 -13.88 13.20
CA ILE A 64 -7.56 -13.28 13.74
C ILE A 64 -7.18 -12.56 15.03
N LEU A 65 -7.37 -11.24 15.07
CA LEU A 65 -6.96 -10.41 16.18
C LEU A 65 -8.06 -10.30 17.24
N THR A 66 -7.66 -10.25 18.52
CA THR A 66 -8.53 -9.78 19.61
C THR A 66 -8.71 -8.25 19.55
N PRO A 67 -9.67 -7.67 20.28
CA PRO A 67 -9.81 -6.21 20.36
C PRO A 67 -8.55 -5.48 20.84
N GLU A 68 -7.82 -6.05 21.80
CA GLU A 68 -6.58 -5.48 22.34
C GLU A 68 -5.44 -5.56 21.32
N GLN A 69 -5.33 -6.71 20.64
CA GLN A 69 -4.37 -6.88 19.54
C GLN A 69 -4.68 -5.93 18.39
N THR A 70 -5.95 -5.69 18.09
CA THR A 70 -6.37 -4.75 17.05
C THR A 70 -5.83 -3.36 17.34
N GLN A 71 -6.00 -2.85 18.57
CA GLN A 71 -5.43 -1.56 18.98
C GLN A 71 -3.90 -1.57 18.91
N TYR A 72 -3.27 -2.61 19.46
CA TYR A 72 -1.82 -2.74 19.48
C TYR A 72 -1.19 -2.74 18.08
N TYR A 73 -1.69 -3.58 17.17
CA TYR A 73 -1.16 -3.68 15.81
C TYR A 73 -1.50 -2.46 14.96
N PHE A 74 -2.62 -1.80 15.20
CA PHE A 74 -2.97 -0.56 14.52
C PHE A 74 -2.03 0.58 14.91
N LEU A 75 -1.80 0.78 16.21
CA LEU A 75 -0.87 1.81 16.70
C LEU A 75 0.58 1.49 16.33
N SER A 76 0.98 0.22 16.34
CA SER A 76 2.31 -0.21 15.93
C SER A 76 2.53 0.02 14.43
N GLY A 77 1.55 -0.36 13.61
CA GLY A 77 1.61 -0.23 12.16
C GLY A 77 2.87 -0.84 11.53
N PHE A 78 3.25 -2.02 12.02
CA PHE A 78 4.43 -2.74 11.52
C PHE A 78 4.23 -3.16 10.06
N THR A 79 5.15 -2.77 9.19
CA THR A 79 5.17 -3.13 7.78
C THR A 79 6.59 -2.90 7.22
N ALA A 80 6.78 -3.03 5.91
CA ALA A 80 8.01 -2.62 5.25
C ALA A 80 7.73 -1.45 4.31
N LYS A 81 8.69 -0.51 4.23
CA LYS A 81 8.74 0.44 3.12
C LYS A 81 9.26 -0.31 1.90
N LEU A 82 8.40 -0.49 0.89
CA LEU A 82 8.81 -1.05 -0.38
C LEU A 82 9.65 -0.04 -1.16
N ALA A 83 10.54 -0.57 -2.00
CA ALA A 83 11.44 0.22 -2.83
C ALA A 83 10.69 1.26 -3.68
N GLY A 84 11.28 2.45 -3.77
CA GLY A 84 10.78 3.56 -4.58
C GLY A 84 9.58 4.34 -4.02
N THR A 85 8.98 3.92 -2.90
CA THR A 85 7.88 4.68 -2.26
C THR A 85 8.36 5.96 -1.57
N GLU A 86 9.60 5.98 -1.10
CA GLU A 86 10.32 7.16 -0.58
C GLU A 86 11.71 7.26 -1.25
N ARG A 87 12.22 8.48 -1.45
CA ARG A 87 13.56 8.70 -2.05
C ARG A 87 14.63 8.02 -1.20
N GLY A 88 15.41 7.14 -1.81
CA GLY A 88 16.56 6.46 -1.18
C GLY A 88 16.26 5.05 -0.64
N ILE A 89 15.02 4.57 -0.71
CA ILE A 89 14.68 3.19 -0.35
C ILE A 89 14.79 2.29 -1.58
N THR A 90 15.81 1.43 -1.60
CA THR A 90 16.07 0.47 -2.69
C THR A 90 15.80 -0.98 -2.30
N GLU A 91 15.68 -1.28 -1.00
CA GLU A 91 15.36 -2.60 -0.48
C GLU A 91 14.23 -2.51 0.57
N PRO A 92 13.40 -3.56 0.74
CA PRO A 92 12.34 -3.57 1.75
C PRO A 92 12.91 -3.26 3.13
N THR A 93 12.54 -2.11 3.67
CA THR A 93 13.03 -1.66 4.98
C THR A 93 11.91 -1.83 6.01
N PRO A 94 12.07 -2.72 7.01
CA PRO A 94 11.11 -2.85 8.10
C PRO A 94 10.90 -1.52 8.82
N THR A 95 9.64 -1.17 9.09
CA THR A 95 9.28 0.07 9.76
C THR A 95 8.07 -0.13 10.65
N PHE A 96 7.99 0.67 11.71
CA PHE A 96 6.75 0.91 12.44
C PHE A 96 6.19 2.24 11.95
N SER A 97 5.05 2.19 11.27
CA SER A 97 4.35 3.35 10.71
C SER A 97 2.99 3.42 11.36
N ALA A 98 2.88 4.16 12.48
CA ALA A 98 1.64 4.27 13.25
C ALA A 98 0.40 4.47 12.34
N CYS A 99 -0.67 3.73 12.65
CA CYS A 99 -1.91 3.72 11.86
C CYS A 99 -1.73 3.30 10.38
N PHE A 100 -0.63 2.61 10.05
CA PHE A 100 -0.20 2.26 8.68
C PHE A 100 0.00 3.46 7.74
N GLY A 101 0.18 4.66 8.30
CA GLY A 101 0.14 5.91 7.54
C GLY A 101 0.80 7.08 8.25
N GLN A 102 1.80 6.83 9.09
CA GLN A 102 2.44 7.84 9.95
C GLN A 102 2.88 9.09 9.19
N ALA A 103 3.33 8.95 7.95
CA ALA A 103 3.76 10.06 7.09
C ALA A 103 2.64 11.09 6.79
N PHE A 104 1.38 10.74 7.05
CA PHE A 104 0.20 11.57 6.77
C PHE A 104 -0.59 11.93 8.03
N LEU A 105 -0.11 11.57 9.22
CA LEU A 105 -0.80 11.88 10.47
C LEU A 105 -0.50 13.30 10.92
N GLU A 106 -1.56 14.11 11.05
CA GLU A 106 -1.49 15.48 11.60
C GLU A 106 -1.79 15.53 13.10
N LEU A 107 -2.26 14.42 13.68
CA LEU A 107 -2.62 14.28 15.09
C LEU A 107 -1.86 13.11 15.73
N HIS A 108 -1.88 13.05 17.06
CA HIS A 108 -1.33 11.91 17.78
C HIS A 108 -2.09 10.62 17.41
N PRO A 109 -1.39 9.50 17.16
CA PRO A 109 -1.97 8.19 16.92
C PRO A 109 -2.91 7.70 18.03
#